data_AF-A0A8S2WI36-F1
#
_entry.id   AF-A0A8S2WI36-F1
#
_cell.length_a   1.000
_cell.length_b   1.000
_cell.length_c   1.000
_cell.angle_alpha   90.00
_cell.angle_beta   90.00
_cell.angle_gamma   90.00
#
_symmetry.space_group_name_H-M   'P 1'
#
loop_
_entity.id
_entity.type
_entity.pdbx_description
1 polymer ?
#
loop_
_entity_poly.entity_id
_entity_poly.type
_entity_poly.pdbx_seq_one_letter_code
_entity_poly.pdbx_strand_id
1 'polypeptide(L)' 'QVNLEIEIGGKTLEFSVTPFHAAIIYKFQEKETWTISDLSSSLKCSTACIRKRINLWQNCGLLKEEAK' A
#
# COMPACT_ATOMS: atom_id res chain seq x y z
N GLN A 1 -4.55 -10.10 12.45
CA GLN A 1 -5.16 -9.10 11.55
C GLN A 1 -5.06 -7.76 12.24
N VAL A 2 -4.99 -6.65 11.51
CA VAL A 2 -4.87 -5.29 12.07
C VAL A 2 -5.96 -4.41 11.46
N ASN A 3 -6.47 -3.48 12.27
CA ASN A 3 -7.45 -2.50 11.82
C ASN A 3 -6.70 -1.21 11.44
N LEU A 4 -7.07 -0.65 10.30
CA LEU A 4 -6.50 0.55 9.74
C LEU A 4 -7.61 1.55 9.45
N GLU A 5 -7.38 2.78 9.86
CA GLU A 5 -8.17 3.93 9.44
C GLU A 5 -7.34 4.75 8.45
N ILE A 6 -7.90 5.01 7.28
CA ILE A 6 -7.26 5.77 6.21
C ILE A 6 -8.15 6.97 5.90
N GLU A 7 -7.63 8.17 6.15
CA GLU A 7 -8.30 9.42 5.81
C GLU A 7 -7.83 9.95 4.46
N ILE A 8 -8.76 10.05 3.50
CA ILE A 8 -8.49 10.60 2.15
C ILE A 8 -9.64 11.50 1.74
N GLY A 9 -9.33 12.75 1.37
CA GLY A 9 -10.32 13.70 0.85
C GLY A 9 -11.44 14.01 1.83
N GLY A 10 -11.15 14.03 3.14
CA GLY A 10 -12.12 14.28 4.21
C GLY A 10 -13.06 13.11 4.51
N LYS A 11 -12.76 11.91 3.98
CA LYS A 11 -13.47 10.67 4.32
C LYS A 11 -12.51 9.71 5.02
N THR A 12 -12.97 9.10 6.10
CA THR A 12 -12.25 8.02 6.78
C THR A 12 -12.77 6.68 6.31
N LEU A 13 -11.86 5.81 5.89
CA LEU A 13 -12.13 4.44 5.47
C LEU A 13 -11.49 3.47 6.45
N GLU A 14 -12.26 2.49 6.91
CA GLU A 14 -11.80 1.45 7.82
C GLU A 14 -11.51 0.14 7.09
N PHE A 15 -10.35 -0.45 7.35
CA PHE A 15 -9.91 -1.70 6.75
C PHE A 15 -9.38 -2.68 7.79
N SER A 16 -9.81 -3.94 7.72
CA SER A 16 -9.24 -5.03 8.51
C SER A 16 -8.31 -5.89 7.64
N VAL A 17 -7.01 -5.61 7.67
CA VAL A 17 -6.02 -6.25 6.76
C VAL A 17 -4.92 -7.00 7.52
N THR A 18 -4.04 -7.70 6.80
CA THR A 18 -2.85 -8.29 7.42
C THR A 18 -1.80 -7.20 7.70
N PRO A 19 -0.92 -7.35 8.71
CA PRO A 19 0.16 -6.40 8.98
C PRO A 19 1.01 -6.02 7.75
N PHE A 20 1.20 -6.95 6.82
CA PHE A 20 1.98 -6.69 5.61
C PHE A 20 1.30 -5.72 4.64
N HIS A 21 -0.02 -5.83 4.43
CA HIS A 21 -0.78 -4.86 3.64
C HIS A 21 -0.76 -3.48 4.32
N ALA A 22 -0.87 -3.46 5.65
CA ALA A 22 -0.78 -2.23 6.43
C ALA A 22 0.58 -1.55 6.26
N ALA A 23 1.67 -2.31 6.33
CA ALA A 23 3.02 -1.79 6.12
C ALA A 23 3.20 -1.18 4.71
N ILE A 24 2.59 -1.79 3.68
CA ILE A 24 2.63 -1.25 2.31
C ILE A 24 1.99 0.13 2.24
N ILE A 25 0.73 0.26 2.67
CA ILE A 25 0.01 1.55 2.54
C ILE A 25 0.61 2.62 3.45
N TYR A 26 1.14 2.23 4.61
CA TYR A 26 1.81 3.14 5.53
C TYR A 26 3.02 3.83 4.88
N LYS A 27 3.75 3.14 3.98
CA LYS A 27 4.87 3.75 3.23
C LYS A 27 4.47 4.89 2.32
N PHE A 28 3.21 4.97 1.91
CA PHE A 28 2.71 6.09 1.11
C PHE A 28 2.54 7.38 1.91
N GLN A 29 2.67 7.36 3.24
CA GLN A 29 2.76 8.58 4.06
C GLN A 29 4.14 9.25 3.98
N GLU A 30 5.20 8.47 3.74
CA GLU A 30 6.57 9.00 3.60
C GLU A 30 6.80 9.58 2.20
N LYS A 31 6.17 8.99 1.18
CA LYS A 31 6.32 9.36 -0.23
C LYS A 31 5.09 8.97 -1.02
N GLU A 32 4.58 9.87 -1.85
CA GLU A 32 3.35 9.68 -2.63
C GLU A 32 3.49 8.64 -3.75
N THR A 33 4.67 8.52 -4.35
CA THR A 33 4.94 7.62 -5.48
C THR A 33 6.09 6.67 -5.19
N TRP A 34 5.86 5.38 -5.41
CA TRP A 34 6.85 4.33 -5.18
C TRP A 34 7.05 3.49 -6.43
N THR A 35 8.29 3.15 -6.75
CA THR A 35 8.56 2.03 -7.65
C THR A 35 8.47 0.72 -6.86
N ILE A 36 8.13 -0.38 -7.54
CA ILE A 36 8.06 -1.71 -6.91
C ILE A 36 9.41 -2.10 -6.29
N SER A 37 10.52 -1.75 -6.95
CA SER A 37 11.87 -2.03 -6.46
C SER A 37 12.19 -1.27 -5.17
N ASP A 38 11.86 0.02 -5.09
CA ASP A 38 12.09 0.84 -3.89
C ASP A 38 11.25 0.34 -2.71
N LEU A 39 9.97 0.05 -2.98
CA LEU A 39 9.06 -0.45 -1.95
C LEU A 39 9.50 -1.82 -1.43
N SER A 40 9.99 -2.69 -2.32
CA SER A 40 10.56 -4.00 -1.94
C SER A 40 11.81 -3.87 -1.07
N SER A 41 12.67 -2.89 -1.36
CA SER A 41 13.88 -2.61 -0.59
C SER A 41 13.53 -2.04 0.78
N SER A 42 12.60 -1.09 0.84
CA SER A 42 12.11 -0.45 2.07
C SER A 42 11.46 -1.47 3.02
N LEU A 43 10.65 -2.38 2.50
CA LEU A 43 9.98 -3.42 3.27
C LEU A 43 10.79 -4.73 3.38
N LYS A 44 12.02 -4.76 2.87
CA LYS A 44 12.95 -5.91 2.89
C LYS A 44 12.29 -7.22 2.43
N CYS A 45 11.62 -7.18 1.28
CA CYS A 45 10.90 -8.32 0.72
C CYS A 45 11.09 -8.42 -0.80
N SER A 46 10.55 -9.46 -1.44
CA SER A 46 10.69 -9.62 -2.89
C SER A 46 9.70 -8.75 -3.67
N THR A 47 10.10 -8.28 -4.85
CA THR A 47 9.25 -7.53 -5.79
C THR A 47 7.97 -8.29 -6.18
N ALA A 48 8.06 -9.62 -6.30
CA ALA A 48 6.92 -10.49 -6.55
C ALA A 48 5.91 -10.48 -5.38
N CYS A 49 6.40 -10.45 -4.14
CA CYS A 49 5.54 -10.32 -2.96
C CYS A 49 4.81 -8.98 -2.96
N ILE A 50 5.54 -7.87 -3.20
CA ILE A 50 4.94 -6.54 -3.28
C ILE A 50 3.85 -6.48 -4.35
N ARG A 51 4.15 -6.93 -5.59
CA ARG A 51 3.19 -6.89 -6.71
C ARG A 51 1.91 -7.65 -6.39
N LYS A 52 2.00 -8.81 -5.73
CA LYS A 52 0.80 -9.59 -5.34
C LYS A 52 -0.03 -8.89 -4.26
N ARG A 53 0.62 -8.18 -3.34
CA ARG A 53 -0.02 -7.59 -2.16
C ARG A 53 -0.57 -6.19 -2.42
N ILE A 54 0.02 -5.46 -3.37
CA ILE A 54 -0.45 -4.11 -3.72
C ILE A 54 -1.82 -4.13 -4.41
N ASN A 55 -2.18 -5.24 -5.05
CA ASN A 55 -3.47 -5.46 -5.71
C ASN A 55 -4.67 -5.15 -4.80
N LEU A 56 -4.57 -5.42 -3.50
CA LEU A 56 -5.65 -5.09 -2.55
C LEU A 56 -5.95 -3.58 -2.60
N TRP A 57 -4.92 -2.75 -2.47
CA TRP A 57 -5.06 -1.31 -2.43
C TRP A 57 -5.42 -0.72 -3.79
N GLN A 58 -4.99 -1.35 -4.88
CA GLN A 58 -5.44 -1.00 -6.23
C GLN A 58 -6.93 -1.30 -6.43
N ASN A 59 -7.40 -2.46 -5.98
CA ASN A 59 -8.83 -2.83 -6.06
C ASN A 59 -9.71 -1.92 -5.19
N CYS A 60 -9.20 -1.42 -4.07
CA CYS A 60 -9.88 -0.42 -3.24
C CYS A 60 -9.86 1.00 -3.85
N GLY A 61 -9.13 1.22 -4.94
CA GLY A 61 -8.96 2.54 -5.56
C GLY A 61 -8.03 3.48 -4.79
N LEU A 62 -7.30 2.97 -3.79
CA LEU A 62 -6.39 3.74 -2.97
C LEU A 62 -5.04 3.98 -3.64
N LEU A 63 -4.59 3.01 -4.45
CA LEU A 63 -3.37 3.11 -5.23
C LEU A 63 -3.68 2.91 -6.71
N LYS A 64 -2.96 3.62 -7.58
CA LYS A 64 -3.02 3.43 -9.03
C LYS A 64 -1.62 3.16 -9.55
N GLU A 65 -1.54 2.32 -10.58
CA GLU A 65 -0.29 2.18 -11.33
C GLU A 65 -0.15 3.40 -12.25
N GLU A 66 1.02 4.03 -12.21
CA GLU A 66 1.36 5.11 -13.12
C GLU A 66 2.17 4.52 -14.27
N ALA A 67 1.60 4.52 -15.48
CA ALA A 67 2.33 4.20 -16.68
C ALA A 67 3.31 5.35 -16.95
N LYS A 68 4.59 5.01 -17.04
CA LYS A 68 5.66 5.96 -17.35
C LYS A 68 5.67 6.32 -18.83
#